data_AF-D3PKB3-F1
#
_entry.id   AF-D3PKB3-F1
#
_cell.length_a   1.000
_cell.length_b   1.000
_cell.length_c   1.000
_cell.angle_alpha   90.00
_cell.angle_beta   90.00
_cell.angle_gamma   90.00
#
_symmetry.space_group_name_H-M   'P 1'
#
loop_
_entity.id
_entity.type
_entity.pdbx_description
1 polymer ?
#
loop_
_entity_poly.entity_id
_entity_poly.type
_entity_poly.pdbx_seq_one_letter_code
_entity_poly.pdbx_strand_id
1 'polypeptide(L)' 'MAKLVRKYNPYTNKFEMVPEDWVLRYNPFQNRHEFAPADNRFSYLPTNGEFSAIPAPPKYNPHQETFSPGKRD' A
#
# COMPACT_ATOMS: atom_id res chain seq x y z
N MET A 1 -0.80 -14.33 10.16
CA MET A 1 -1.30 -14.45 8.77
C MET A 1 -2.51 -13.54 8.64
N ALA A 2 -2.59 -12.73 7.57
CA ALA A 2 -3.76 -11.89 7.36
C ALA A 2 -4.98 -12.76 6.99
N LYS A 3 -6.12 -12.52 7.63
CA LYS A 3 -7.36 -13.26 7.40
C LYS A 3 -8.03 -12.74 6.13
N LEU A 4 -8.27 -13.61 5.16
CA LEU A 4 -9.01 -13.27 3.94
C LEU A 4 -10.52 -13.30 4.22
N VAL A 5 -11.22 -12.28 3.77
CA VAL A 5 -12.68 -12.15 3.85
C VAL A 5 -13.25 -11.76 2.50
N ARG A 6 -14.49 -12.16 2.24
CA ARG A 6 -15.19 -11.79 1.02
C ARG A 6 -15.77 -10.38 1.17
N LYS A 7 -15.26 -9.40 0.44
CA LYS A 7 -15.79 -8.03 0.42
C LYS A 7 -16.42 -7.70 -0.93
N TYR A 8 -17.46 -6.87 -0.92
CA TYR A 8 -18.13 -6.42 -2.13
C TYR A 8 -17.54 -5.08 -2.59
N ASN A 9 -17.14 -5.02 -3.86
CA ASN A 9 -16.68 -3.79 -4.50
C ASN A 9 -17.83 -3.18 -5.34
N PRO A 10 -18.44 -2.06 -4.89
CA PRO A 10 -19.57 -1.46 -5.59
C PRO A 10 -19.21 -0.87 -6.97
N TYR A 11 -17.93 -0.58 -7.23
CA TYR A 11 -17.49 0.00 -8.50
C TYR A 11 -17.29 -1.06 -9.59
N THR A 12 -16.94 -2.29 -9.20
CA THR A 12 -16.81 -3.42 -10.13
C THR A 12 -18.02 -4.36 -10.10
N ASN A 13 -18.94 -4.16 -9.14
CA ASN A 13 -20.12 -4.98 -8.88
C ASN A 13 -19.76 -6.46 -8.65
N LYS A 14 -18.67 -6.71 -7.92
CA LYS A 14 -18.11 -8.05 -7.69
C LYS A 14 -17.72 -8.26 -6.23
N PHE A 15 -17.72 -9.52 -5.82
CA PHE A 15 -17.13 -9.95 -4.55
C PHE A 15 -15.67 -10.37 -4.77
N GLU A 16 -14.79 -9.90 -3.91
CA GLU A 16 -13.35 -10.15 -3.96
C GLU A 16 -12.89 -10.76 -2.62
N MET A 17 -11.97 -11.72 -2.69
CA MET A 17 -11.34 -12.31 -1.50
C MET A 17 -10.11 -11.48 -1.15
N VAL A 18 -10.20 -10.70 -0.08
CA VAL A 18 -9.18 -9.71 0.29
C VAL A 18 -8.92 -9.76 1.79
N PRO A 19 -7.73 -9.31 2.26
CA PRO A 19 -7.48 -9.22 3.69
C PRO A 19 -8.52 -8.39 4.44
N GLU A 20 -8.82 -8.78 5.67
CA GLU A 20 -9.84 -8.14 6.51
C GLU A 20 -9.54 -6.66 6.77
N ASP A 21 -8.27 -6.30 6.86
CA ASP A 21 -7.76 -4.94 7.06
C ASP A 21 -7.73 -4.09 5.78
N TRP A 22 -8.00 -4.67 4.60
CA TRP A 22 -8.02 -3.91 3.36
C TRP A 22 -9.30 -3.09 3.20
N VAL A 23 -9.15 -1.87 2.69
CA VAL A 23 -10.23 -0.92 2.45
C VAL A 23 -10.28 -0.54 0.98
N LEU A 24 -11.43 -0.08 0.53
CA LEU A 24 -11.62 0.35 -0.85
C LEU A 24 -10.88 1.68 -1.08
N ARG A 25 -9.93 1.71 -2.00
CA ARG A 25 -9.16 2.90 -2.37
C ARG A 25 -9.20 3.14 -3.87
N TYR A 26 -9.13 4.41 -4.26
CA TYR A 26 -9.00 4.79 -5.66
C TYR A 26 -7.55 4.68 -6.12
N ASN A 27 -7.32 3.93 -7.19
CA ASN A 27 -6.05 3.86 -7.91
C ASN A 27 -6.05 4.88 -9.06
N PRO A 28 -5.31 6.00 -8.96
CA PRO A 28 -5.28 7.01 -10.01
C PRO A 28 -4.55 6.53 -11.28
N PHE A 29 -3.64 5.56 -11.16
CA PHE A 29 -2.86 5.06 -12.30
C PHE A 29 -3.66 4.12 -13.21
N GLN A 30 -4.68 3.48 -12.65
CA GLN A 30 -5.55 2.56 -13.38
C GLN A 30 -7.01 3.02 -13.41
N ASN A 31 -7.26 4.22 -12.88
CA ASN A 31 -8.55 4.90 -12.83
C ASN A 31 -9.70 4.00 -12.33
N ARG A 32 -9.47 3.23 -11.26
CA ARG A 32 -10.45 2.30 -10.70
C ARG A 32 -10.38 2.24 -9.17
N HIS A 33 -11.42 1.70 -8.55
CA HIS A 33 -11.42 1.42 -7.13
C HIS A 33 -11.11 -0.05 -6.88
N GLU A 34 -10.15 -0.31 -5.99
CA GLU A 34 -9.74 -1.64 -5.58
C GLU A 34 -9.49 -1.72 -4.08
N PHE A 35 -9.56 -2.93 -3.52
CA PHE A 35 -9.21 -3.13 -2.13
C PHE A 35 -7.71 -3.04 -1.95
N ALA A 36 -7.30 -2.35 -0.90
CA ALA A 36 -5.93 -1.97 -0.64
C ALA A 36 -5.65 -1.95 0.85
N PRO A 37 -4.38 -2.12 1.28
CA PRO A 37 -4.00 -1.91 2.67
C PRO A 37 -4.50 -0.54 3.16
N ALA A 38 -5.19 -0.53 4.31
CA ALA A 38 -5.58 0.72 4.98
C ALA A 38 -4.37 1.51 5.51
N ASP A 39 -3.24 0.81 5.65
CA ASP A 39 -2.01 1.36 6.19
C ASP A 39 -1.37 2.36 5.21
N ASN A 40 -1.16 3.59 5.69
CA ASN A 40 -0.51 4.67 4.94
C ASN A 40 0.98 4.40 4.67
N ARG A 41 1.52 3.29 5.17
CA ARG A 41 2.84 2.77 4.81
C ARG A 41 2.90 2.19 3.41
N PHE A 42 1.78 2.07 2.72
CA PHE A 42 1.71 1.59 1.36
C PHE A 42 1.12 2.64 0.42
N SER A 43 1.61 2.69 -0.81
CA SER A 43 1.10 3.56 -1.88
C SER A 43 1.13 2.83 -3.22
N TYR A 44 0.36 3.34 -4.17
CA TYR A 44 0.44 2.91 -5.57
C TYR A 44 1.75 3.39 -6.19
N LEU A 45 2.44 2.47 -6.87
CA LEU A 45 3.62 2.79 -7.66
C LEU A 45 3.21 3.45 -8.98
N PRO A 46 3.83 4.57 -9.38
CA PRO A 46 3.50 5.21 -10.66
C PRO A 46 3.91 4.38 -11.88
N THR A 47 4.81 3.41 -11.71
CA THR A 47 5.34 2.57 -12.78
C THR A 47 4.29 1.61 -13.35
N ASN A 48 3.44 1.05 -12.49
CA ASN A 48 2.51 0.00 -12.87
C ASN A 48 1.17 0.04 -12.11
N GLY A 49 1.00 0.99 -11.19
CA GLY A 49 -0.18 1.09 -10.35
C GLY A 49 -0.28 -0.01 -9.28
N GLU A 50 0.78 -0.79 -9.05
CA GLU A 50 0.77 -1.82 -8.00
C GLU A 50 0.98 -1.23 -6.61
N PHE A 51 0.44 -1.92 -5.61
CA PHE A 51 0.62 -1.55 -4.22
C PHE A 51 2.01 -1.95 -3.71
N SER A 52 2.76 -1.00 -3.17
CA SER A 52 4.06 -1.27 -2.57
C SER A 52 4.27 -0.50 -1.28
N ALA A 53 5.14 -1.04 -0.42
CA ALA A 53 5.54 -0.37 0.80
C ALA A 53 6.34 0.89 0.44
N ILE A 54 5.90 2.03 0.96
CA ILE A 54 6.66 3.28 0.85
C ILE A 54 7.93 3.08 1.67
N PRO A 55 9.13 3.27 1.08
CA PRO A 55 10.37 3.20 1.84
C PRO A 55 10.31 4.21 2.98
N ALA A 56 10.78 3.81 4.16
CA ALA A 56 10.93 4.76 5.25
C ALA A 56 11.88 5.88 4.80
N PRO A 57 11.62 7.14 5.19
CA PRO A 57 12.52 8.22 4.85
C PRO A 57 13.94 7.87 5.32
N PRO A 58 14.96 8.14 4.50
CA PRO A 58 16.32 7.81 4.86
C PRO A 58 16.71 8.59 6.11
N LYS A 59 17.39 7.92 7.05
CA LYS A 59 17.90 8.56 8.27
C LYS A 59 19.29 9.11 7.98
N TYR A 60 19.52 10.39 8.25
CA TYR A 60 20.83 11.01 8.16
C TYR A 60 21.69 10.62 9.36
N ASN A 61 22.90 10.10 9.12
CA ASN A 61 23.89 9.85 10.16
C ASN A 61 25.00 10.91 10.11
N PRO A 62 25.05 11.86 11.07
CA PRO A 62 26.04 12.94 11.07
C PRO A 62 27.48 12.43 11.31
N HIS A 63 27.65 11.27 11.95
CA HIS A 63 28.99 10.72 12.22
C HIS A 63 29.64 10.07 11.00
N GLN A 64 28.84 9.78 9.96
CA GLN A 64 29.30 9.14 8.73
C GLN A 64 28.99 9.97 7.48
N GLU A 65 28.40 11.16 7.65
CA GLU A 65 27.92 12.02 6.56
C GLU A 65 27.10 11.28 5.49
N THR A 66 26.37 10.22 5.88
CA THR A 66 25.68 9.31 4.95
C THR A 66 24.21 9.14 5.31
N PHE A 67 23.38 8.84 4.30
CA PHE A 67 22.00 8.44 4.46
C PHE A 67 21.90 6.91 4.54
N SER A 68 21.34 6.39 5.62
CA SER A 68 21.04 4.96 5.75
C SER A 68 19.60 4.68 5.28
N PRO A 69 19.34 3.53 4.61
CA PRO A 69 17.97 3.08 4.38
C PRO A 69 17.24 3.04 5.72
N GLY A 70 16.13 3.78 5.84
CA GLY A 70 15.37 3.82 7.08
C GLY A 70 14.92 2.41 7.46
N LYS A 71 15.45 1.87 8.56
CA LYS A 71 14.90 0.66 9.19
C LYS A 71 13.65 1.07 9.98
N ARG A 72 12.56 0.31 9.82
CA ARG A 72 11.36 0.44 10.66
C ARG A 72 11.56 -0.51 11.84
N ASP A 73 11.48 0.03 13.05
CA ASP A 73 11.41 -0.73 14.30
C ASP A 73 10.03 -1.38 14.42
#